data_AF-A0A2N7PPX8-F1
#
_entry.id   AF-A0A2N7PPX8-F1
#
_cell.length_a   1.000
_cell.length_b   1.000
_cell.length_c   1.000
_cell.angle_alpha   90.00
_cell.angle_beta   90.00
_cell.angle_gamma   90.00
#
_symmetry.space_group_name_H-M   'P 1'
#
loop_
_entity.id
_entity.type
_entity.pdbx_description
1 polymer ?
#
loop_
_entity_poly.entity_id
_entity_poly.type
_entity_poly.pdbx_seq_one_letter_code
_entity_poly.pdbx_strand_id
1 'polypeptide(L)'
;MVKNFRREKDLRLFIKKFLKENLKGLPPESKIDIEVIKIKPAEVILKFPFYSEGNLIRANEVDFLLKDLINLGIKAQVKYIDDVEIFEENQNG
;
A
#
# COMPACT_ATOMS: atom_id res chain seq x y z
N MET A 1 17.76 -2.80 -8.40
CA MET A 1 17.69 -1.87 -9.55
C MET A 1 16.48 -0.98 -9.34
N VAL A 2 16.67 0.34 -9.29
CA VAL A 2 15.58 1.32 -9.12
C VAL A 2 14.66 1.30 -10.35
N LYS A 3 13.35 1.23 -10.13
CA LYS A 3 12.34 1.25 -11.20
C LYS A 3 12.07 2.69 -11.63
N ASN A 4 11.99 2.90 -12.94
CA ASN A 4 11.66 4.19 -13.53
C ASN A 4 10.33 4.08 -14.28
N PHE A 5 9.32 4.82 -13.81
CA PHE A 5 7.99 4.83 -14.41
C PHE A 5 7.81 6.07 -15.29
N ARG A 6 7.14 5.90 -16.43
CA ARG A 6 6.82 7.01 -17.34
C ARG A 6 5.41 7.54 -17.14
N ARG A 7 4.48 6.68 -16.73
CA ARG A 7 3.05 7.02 -16.55
C ARG A 7 2.54 6.47 -15.23
N GLU A 8 1.52 7.13 -14.69
CA GLU A 8 0.84 6.71 -13.46
C GLU A 8 0.29 5.28 -13.58
N LYS A 9 -0.33 4.99 -14.73
CA LYS A 9 -0.88 3.67 -15.05
C LYS A 9 0.18 2.56 -14.97
N ASP A 10 1.42 2.84 -15.37
CA ASP A 10 2.50 1.85 -15.36
C ASP A 10 2.93 1.55 -13.93
N LEU A 11 3.04 2.59 -13.09
CA LEU A 11 3.32 2.45 -11.66
C LEU A 11 2.19 1.68 -10.97
N ARG A 12 0.93 2.07 -11.19
CA ARG A 12 -0.24 1.38 -10.61
C ARG A 12 -0.30 -0.08 -11.02
N LEU A 13 -0.05 -0.40 -12.29
CA LEU A 13 -0.03 -1.78 -12.79
C LEU A 13 1.11 -2.58 -12.18
N PHE A 14 2.29 -1.97 -12.03
CA PHE A 14 3.43 -2.59 -11.39
C PHE A 14 3.12 -2.94 -9.93
N ILE A 15 2.61 -1.97 -9.15
CA ILE A 15 2.21 -2.20 -7.75
C ILE A 15 1.16 -3.30 -7.67
N LYS A 16 0.13 -3.29 -8.51
CA LYS A 16 -0.90 -4.34 -8.51
C LYS A 16 -0.32 -5.75 -8.73
N LYS A 17 0.63 -5.89 -9.66
CA LYS A 17 1.31 -7.18 -9.89
C LYS A 17 2.19 -7.56 -8.71
N PHE A 18 2.96 -6.61 -8.19
CA PHE A 18 3.83 -6.80 -7.05
C PHE A 18 3.06 -7.27 -5.80
N LEU A 19 1.93 -6.62 -5.47
CA LEU A 19 1.07 -7.05 -4.38
C LEU A 19 0.51 -8.46 -4.61
N LYS A 20 0.08 -8.79 -5.82
CA LYS A 20 -0.45 -10.13 -6.15
C LYS A 20 0.61 -11.23 -6.00
N GLU A 21 1.87 -10.93 -6.30
CA GLU A 21 2.97 -11.89 -6.22
C GLU A 21 3.44 -12.11 -4.77
N ASN A 22 3.42 -11.06 -3.95
CA ASN A 22 3.97 -11.07 -2.59
C ASN A 22 2.90 -11.29 -1.50
N LEU A 23 1.65 -10.87 -1.70
CA LEU A 23 0.54 -11.09 -0.78
C LEU A 23 -0.33 -12.26 -1.26
N LYS A 24 0.10 -13.47 -0.90
CA LYS A 24 -0.66 -14.71 -1.16
C LYS A 24 -1.60 -15.00 0.00
N GLY A 25 -2.77 -15.58 -0.29
CA GLY A 25 -3.73 -15.97 0.75
C GLY A 25 -4.65 -14.84 1.24
N LEU A 26 -4.65 -13.69 0.58
CA LEU A 26 -5.67 -12.67 0.81
C LEU A 26 -7.05 -13.21 0.38
N PRO A 27 -8.12 -12.94 1.15
CA PRO A 27 -9.48 -13.26 0.74
C PRO A 27 -9.81 -12.64 -0.64
N PRO A 28 -10.54 -13.32 -1.53
CA PRO A 28 -10.86 -12.81 -2.88
C PRO A 28 -11.53 -11.42 -2.91
N GLU A 29 -12.28 -11.11 -1.86
CA GLU A 29 -12.98 -9.84 -1.62
C GLU A 29 -12.05 -8.70 -1.17
N SER A 30 -10.81 -9.01 -0.77
CA SER A 30 -9.84 -8.05 -0.27
C SER A 30 -9.28 -7.21 -1.41
N LYS A 31 -9.87 -6.04 -1.63
CA LYS A 31 -9.39 -5.06 -2.60
C LYS A 31 -8.47 -4.05 -1.92
N ILE A 32 -7.17 -4.19 -2.14
CA ILE A 32 -6.20 -3.14 -1.80
C ILE A 32 -6.30 -2.05 -2.86
N ASP A 33 -6.66 -0.84 -2.45
CA ASP A 33 -6.67 0.32 -3.34
C ASP A 33 -5.27 0.96 -3.42
N ILE A 34 -4.93 1.46 -4.60
CA ILE A 34 -3.62 2.03 -4.91
C ILE A 34 -3.81 3.46 -5.37
N GLU A 35 -3.41 4.39 -4.51
CA GLU A 35 -3.37 5.82 -4.81
C GLU A 35 -1.94 6.21 -5.19
N VAL A 36 -1.75 6.75 -6.39
CA VAL A 36 -0.44 7.24 -6.83
C VAL A 36 -0.31 8.71 -6.49
N ILE A 37 0.65 9.03 -5.63
CA ILE A 37 0.92 10.40 -5.18
C ILE A 37 1.90 11.09 -6.13
N LYS A 38 2.95 10.37 -6.56
CA LYS A 38 3.98 10.91 -7.45
C LYS A 38 4.62 9.81 -8.29
N ILE A 39 5.06 10.14 -9.51
CA ILE A 39 5.74 9.20 -10.41
C ILE A 39 7.27 9.35 -10.34
N LYS A 40 7.78 10.55 -10.00
CA LYS A 40 9.22 10.85 -9.92
C LYS A 40 9.55 11.81 -8.75
N PRO A 41 10.14 11.31 -7.64
CA PRO A 41 10.29 9.89 -7.30
C PRO A 41 8.92 9.19 -7.17
N ALA A 42 8.89 7.87 -7.35
CA ALA A 42 7.64 7.11 -7.26
C ALA A 42 7.16 7.07 -5.81
N GLU A 43 5.92 7.49 -5.57
CA GLU A 43 5.28 7.48 -4.27
C GLU A 43 3.82 7.04 -4.39
N VAL A 44 3.41 6.11 -3.53
CA VAL A 44 2.05 5.53 -3.50
C VAL A 44 1.52 5.38 -2.08
N ILE A 45 0.20 5.41 -1.94
CA ILE A 45 -0.52 4.98 -0.73
C ILE A 45 -1.27 3.69 -1.06
N LEU A 46 -1.08 2.67 -0.23
CA LEU A 46 -1.78 1.40 -0.29
C LEU A 46 -2.86 1.40 0.79
N LYS A 47 -4.12 1.36 0.39
CA LYS A 47 -5.25 1.33 1.32
C LYS A 47 -5.67 -0.12 1.54
N PHE A 48 -5.35 -0.66 2.71
CA PHE A 48 -5.64 -2.02 3.09
C PHE A 48 -7.04 -2.09 3.71
N PRO A 49 -7.93 -2.98 3.23
CA PRO A 49 -9.28 -3.12 3.76
C PRO A 49 -9.31 -3.97 5.05
N PHE A 50 -8.32 -3.79 5.94
CA PHE A 50 -8.17 -4.57 7.18
C PHE A 50 -7.87 -3.63 8.34
N TYR A 51 -8.23 -4.04 9.56
CA TYR A 51 -7.81 -3.38 10.80
C TYR A 51 -6.33 -3.64 11.07
N SER A 52 -5.61 -2.63 11.57
CA SER A 52 -4.19 -2.75 11.91
C SER A 52 -3.91 -3.79 13.00
N GLU A 53 -4.81 -3.92 13.98
CA GLU A 53 -4.64 -4.79 15.16
C GLU A 53 -4.96 -6.28 14.91
N GLY A 54 -5.56 -6.63 13.76
CA GLY A 54 -6.16 -7.94 13.55
C GLY A 54 -5.18 -9.12 13.40
N ASN A 55 -3.88 -8.87 13.15
CA ASN A 55 -2.89 -9.96 13.02
C ASN A 55 -1.42 -9.47 13.02
N LEU A 56 -0.66 -9.72 14.10
CA LEU A 56 0.76 -9.37 14.21
C LEU A 56 1.64 -10.01 13.10
N ILE A 57 1.26 -11.20 12.63
CA ILE A 57 1.98 -11.88 11.53
C ILE A 57 1.84 -11.08 10.23
N ARG A 58 0.69 -10.44 9.97
CA ARG A 58 0.46 -9.63 8.77
C ARG A 58 1.15 -8.27 8.82
N ALA A 59 1.31 -7.67 10.01
CA ALA A 59 2.04 -6.40 10.16
C ALA A 59 3.50 -6.55 9.69
N ASN A 60 4.16 -7.63 10.11
CA ASN A 60 5.54 -7.93 9.70
C ASN A 60 5.65 -8.21 8.18
N GLU A 61 4.68 -8.92 7.59
CA GLU A 61 4.62 -9.13 6.14
C GLU A 61 4.49 -7.81 5.37
N VAL A 62 3.71 -6.86 5.89
CA VAL A 62 3.57 -5.52 5.32
C VAL A 62 4.88 -4.73 5.43
N ASP A 63 5.61 -4.82 6.54
CA ASP A 63 6.92 -4.16 6.68
C ASP A 63 7.95 -4.68 5.67
N PHE A 64 8.02 -5.99 5.46
CA PHE A 64 8.86 -6.57 4.40
C PHE A 64 8.45 -6.09 3.02
N LEU A 65 7.15 -6.03 2.76
CA LEU A 65 6.59 -5.54 1.50
C LEU A 65 6.97 -4.08 1.24
N LEU A 66 6.89 -3.22 2.26
CA LEU A 66 7.29 -1.80 2.17
C LEU A 66 8.78 -1.66 1.93
N LYS A 67 9.60 -2.45 2.64
CA LYS A 67 11.06 -2.48 2.44
C LYS A 67 11.42 -2.86 1.00
N ASP A 68 10.74 -3.83 0.42
CA ASP A 68 10.98 -4.25 -0.96
C ASP A 68 10.60 -3.17 -1.98
N LEU A 69 9.50 -2.44 -1.75
CA LEU A 69 9.14 -1.27 -2.56
C LEU A 69 10.19 -0.17 -2.47
N ILE A 70 10.69 0.12 -1.27
CA ILE A 70 11.77 1.10 -1.05
C ILE A 70 13.04 0.67 -1.80
N ASN A 71 13.41 -0.61 -1.74
CA ASN A 71 14.57 -1.16 -2.49
C ASN A 71 14.40 -1.02 -4.02
N LEU A 72 13.17 -0.95 -4.50
CA LEU A 72 12.83 -0.69 -5.91
C LEU A 72 12.77 0.82 -6.24
N GLY A 73 13.00 1.69 -5.26
CA GLY A 73 12.93 3.15 -5.38
C GLY A 73 11.51 3.70 -5.37
N ILE A 74 10.58 2.98 -4.76
CA ILE A 74 9.18 3.36 -4.64
C ILE A 74 8.89 3.60 -3.15
N LYS A 75 8.56 4.84 -2.80
CA LYS A 75 8.07 5.15 -1.46
C LYS A 75 6.61 4.69 -1.36
N ALA A 76 6.31 3.83 -0.41
CA ALA A 76 4.96 3.36 -0.17
C ALA A 76 4.55 3.65 1.27
N GLN A 77 3.31 4.07 1.46
CA GLN A 77 2.67 4.24 2.76
C GLN A 77 1.46 3.31 2.81
N VAL A 78 1.15 2.80 3.99
CA VAL A 78 -0.04 1.96 4.21
C VAL A 78 -1.06 2.78 5.00
N LYS A 79 -2.33 2.62 4.62
CA LYS A 79 -3.47 3.06 5.42
C LYS A 79 -4.39 1.89 5.65
N TYR A 80 -4.72 1.61 6.89
CA TYR A 80 -5.71 0.64 7.33
C TYR A 80 -7.09 1.30 7.47
N ILE A 81 -8.13 0.51 7.73
CA ILE A 81 -9.50 1.05 7.84
C ILE A 81 -9.73 1.84 9.14
N ASP A 82 -9.05 1.45 10.22
CA ASP A 82 -8.98 2.15 11.50
C ASP A 82 -8.14 3.44 11.45
N ASP A 83 -7.24 3.57 10.46
CA ASP A 83 -6.58 4.86 10.22
C ASP A 83 -7.56 5.93 9.72
N VAL A 84 -8.72 5.52 9.18
CA VAL A 84 -9.76 6.45 8.69
C VAL A 84 -10.63 6.96 9.84
N GLU A 85 -10.91 6.13 10.85
CA GLU A 85 -11.79 6.51 11.98
C GLU A 85 -11.21 7.66 12.81
N ILE A 86 -9.88 7.83 12.84
CA ILE A 86 -9.23 8.91 13.59
C ILE A 86 -9.41 10.30 12.93
N PHE A 87 -9.80 10.37 11.65
CA PHE A 87 -9.96 11.65 10.94
C PHE A 87 -11.38 12.23 10.99
N GLU A 88 -12.41 11.42 11.28
CA GLU A 88 -13.80 11.93 11.31
C GLU A 88 -14.22 12.48 12.68
N GLU A 89 -13.57 12.09 13.78
CA GLU A 89 -13.88 12.65 15.12
C GLU A 89 -13.35 14.09 15.33
N ASN A 90 -12.42 14.58 14.51
CA ASN A 90 -11.81 15.91 14.69
C ASN A 90 -12.44 17.02 13.83
N GLN A 91 -13.60 16.80 13.20
CA GLN A 91 -14.35 17.86 12.49
C GLN A 91 -15.66 18.29 13.18
N ASN A 92 -15.98 17.72 14.35
CA ASN A 92 -17.17 18.08 15.13
C ASN A 92 -16.86 18.48 16.60
N GLY A 93 -15.68 19.06 16.85
CA GLY A 93 -15.28 19.63 18.14
C GLY A 93 -15.09 21.14 18.08
#